data_AF-A0A915PPR4-F1
#
_entry.id   AF-A0A915PPR4-F1
#
_cell.length_a   1.000
_cell.length_b   1.000
_cell.length_c   1.000
_cell.angle_alpha   90.00
_cell.angle_beta   90.00
_cell.angle_gamma   90.00
#
_symmetry.space_group_name_H-M   'P 1'
#
loop_
_entity.id
_entity.type
_entity.pdbx_description
1 polymer ?
#
loop_
_entity_poly.entity_id
_entity_poly.type
_entity_poly.pdbx_seq_one_letter_code
_entity_poly.pdbx_strand_id
1 'polypeptide(L)'
;MFVTTSDLPPYSINETDSATASYNCTFGAPCRWFSEGTTPDRWLLAKGEPDPFLWLASMGTIQRPAEPFALIKLRGQQADRLISHKIHCQENTAILSFFYWIAGGANLEVCLISSVGKKFNCTAMLGTRSMPRKVLLPVPQIQEAFQIAIIPNIATGIVAIDNIEYDATPCRKVSAAASIPIVENEKISSFQVRQIENWS
;
A
#
# COMPACT_ATOMS: atom_id res chain seq x y z
N MET A 1 -10.74 26.78 -3.90
CA MET A 1 -11.31 25.44 -3.68
C MET A 1 -11.99 25.47 -2.32
N PHE A 2 -13.31 25.32 -2.27
CA PHE A 2 -14.04 25.25 -1.01
C PHE A 2 -14.24 23.77 -0.67
N VAL A 3 -13.27 23.20 0.03
CA VAL A 3 -13.39 21.88 0.67
C VAL A 3 -12.98 22.04 2.12
N THR A 4 -13.58 21.26 3.00
CA THR A 4 -13.10 21.14 4.37
C THR A 4 -11.99 20.11 4.41
N THR A 5 -10.92 20.37 5.14
CA THR A 5 -9.79 19.44 5.26
C THR A 5 -9.60 19.03 6.70
N SER A 6 -9.40 17.73 6.92
CA SER A 6 -8.92 17.17 8.17
C SER A 6 -7.65 16.37 7.94
N ASP A 7 -6.97 15.98 9.00
CA ASP A 7 -5.85 15.05 8.89
C ASP A 7 -6.36 13.71 8.36
N LEU A 8 -5.56 13.06 7.50
CA LEU A 8 -5.77 11.64 7.24
C LEU A 8 -5.60 10.91 8.58
N PRO A 9 -6.53 10.01 8.95
CA PRO A 9 -6.46 9.33 10.22
C PRO A 9 -5.10 8.61 10.33
N PRO A 10 -4.33 8.85 11.40
CA PRO A 10 -3.14 8.04 11.66
C PRO A 10 -3.61 6.60 11.85
N TYR A 11 -2.85 5.65 11.32
CA TYR A 11 -3.14 4.25 11.56
C TYR A 11 -3.02 3.94 13.07
N SER A 12 -4.12 3.55 13.70
CA SER A 12 -4.11 3.03 15.08
C SER A 12 -3.69 1.56 15.04
N ILE A 13 -2.70 1.21 15.87
CA ILE A 13 -2.19 -0.17 16.01
C ILE A 13 -3.22 -1.06 16.74
N ASN A 14 -4.37 -0.52 17.15
CA ASN A 14 -5.41 -1.29 17.81
C ASN A 14 -5.94 -2.35 16.83
N GLU A 15 -5.60 -3.59 17.15
CA GLU A 15 -5.67 -4.81 16.34
C GLU A 15 -7.09 -5.09 15.79
N THR A 16 -8.12 -4.55 16.43
CA THR A 16 -9.54 -4.75 16.11
C THR A 16 -10.02 -3.99 14.87
N ASP A 17 -9.52 -2.78 14.59
CA ASP A 17 -9.84 -2.01 13.36
C ASP A 17 -8.88 -2.36 12.20
N SER A 18 -7.76 -3.01 12.52
CA SER A 18 -6.72 -3.41 11.57
C SER A 18 -7.10 -4.62 10.71
N ALA A 19 -8.00 -5.50 11.17
CA ALA A 19 -8.34 -6.73 10.44
C ALA A 19 -9.24 -6.49 9.20
N THR A 20 -10.04 -5.42 9.20
CA THR A 20 -11.03 -5.12 8.14
C THR A 20 -10.61 -4.02 7.18
N ALA A 21 -9.63 -3.19 7.54
CA ALA A 21 -9.15 -2.12 6.68
C ALA A 21 -8.52 -2.68 5.38
N SER A 22 -8.98 -2.18 4.23
CA SER A 22 -8.53 -2.59 2.90
C SER A 22 -7.41 -1.69 2.38
N TYR A 23 -6.61 -2.22 1.44
CA TYR A 23 -5.72 -1.41 0.61
C TYR A 23 -6.47 -0.64 -0.48
N ASN A 24 -7.70 -1.06 -0.83
CA ASN A 24 -8.58 -0.28 -1.66
C ASN A 24 -9.12 0.90 -0.84
N CYS A 25 -9.08 2.11 -1.41
CA CYS A 25 -9.42 3.31 -0.68
C CYS A 25 -10.13 4.35 -1.55
N THR A 26 -11.39 4.61 -1.21
CA THR A 26 -12.19 5.76 -1.66
C THR A 26 -12.27 6.84 -0.58
N PHE A 27 -11.47 6.71 0.49
CA PHE A 27 -11.39 7.57 1.67
C PHE A 27 -12.70 7.76 2.47
N GLY A 28 -13.84 7.22 2.03
CA GLY A 28 -15.12 7.28 2.74
C GLY A 28 -15.18 6.45 4.02
N ALA A 29 -14.28 5.47 4.15
CA ALA A 29 -14.06 4.67 5.34
C ALA A 29 -12.55 4.54 5.63
N PRO A 30 -12.13 4.23 6.86
CA PRO A 30 -10.72 3.98 7.18
C PRO A 30 -10.12 2.90 6.27
N CYS A 31 -8.97 3.21 5.67
CA CYS A 31 -8.25 2.34 4.77
C CYS A 31 -6.76 2.34 5.14
N ARG A 32 -5.99 1.48 4.47
CA ARG A 32 -4.57 1.29 4.78
C ARG A 32 -3.64 2.35 4.17
N TRP A 33 -4.05 3.62 4.09
CA TRP A 33 -3.24 4.71 3.53
C TRP A 33 -3.17 5.89 4.48
N PHE A 34 -1.98 6.46 4.67
CA PHE A 34 -1.75 7.58 5.60
C PHE A 34 -0.63 8.50 5.12
N SER A 35 -0.60 9.73 5.65
CA SER A 35 0.51 10.67 5.42
C SER A 35 1.72 10.24 6.26
N GLU A 36 2.86 10.01 5.61
CA GLU A 36 4.12 9.73 6.30
C GLU A 36 5.14 10.84 6.02
N GLY A 37 5.59 11.44 7.11
CA GLY A 37 6.58 12.51 7.14
C GLY A 37 6.35 13.39 8.36
N THR A 38 7.14 14.46 8.45
CA THR A 38 7.04 15.47 9.51
C THR A 38 6.97 16.87 8.93
N THR A 39 6.68 16.96 7.63
CA THR A 39 6.67 18.23 6.90
C THR A 39 5.32 18.92 7.09
N PRO A 40 5.25 20.24 6.96
CA PRO A 40 3.95 20.92 6.98
C PRO A 40 3.13 20.64 5.71
N ASP A 41 3.77 20.18 4.62
CA ASP A 41 3.14 19.77 3.36
C ASP A 41 2.72 18.30 3.49
N ARG A 42 1.62 18.07 4.21
CA ARG A 42 1.10 16.73 4.50
C ARG A 42 -0.18 16.41 3.73
N TRP A 43 -0.47 15.12 3.57
CA TRP A 43 -1.71 14.65 2.96
C TRP A 43 -2.88 14.82 3.90
N LEU A 44 -3.96 15.41 3.39
CA LEU A 44 -5.17 15.73 4.11
C LEU A 44 -6.35 14.97 3.50
N LEU A 45 -7.35 14.69 4.34
CA LEU A 45 -8.65 14.21 3.92
C LEU A 45 -9.51 15.42 3.57
N ALA A 46 -9.85 15.57 2.29
CA ALA A 46 -10.76 16.61 1.81
C ALA A 46 -12.20 16.08 1.79
N LYS A 47 -13.13 16.85 2.37
CA LYS A 47 -14.58 16.60 2.41
C LYS A 47 -15.34 17.78 1.80
N GLY A 48 -16.45 17.48 1.16
CA GLY A 48 -17.25 18.38 0.35
C GLY A 48 -16.88 18.29 -1.13
N GLU A 49 -17.88 18.45 -1.99
CA GLU A 49 -17.64 18.60 -3.42
C GLU A 49 -16.90 19.91 -3.73
N PRO A 50 -15.78 19.86 -4.49
CA PRO A 50 -15.10 21.08 -4.92
C PRO A 50 -16.01 21.95 -5.80
N ASP A 51 -16.04 23.26 -5.56
CA ASP A 51 -16.74 24.21 -6.43
C ASP A 51 -16.35 24.00 -7.91
N PRO A 52 -17.31 23.77 -8.84
CA PRO A 52 -17.00 23.40 -10.22
C PRO A 52 -16.17 24.45 -10.97
N PHE A 53 -16.44 25.74 -10.78
CA PHE A 53 -15.75 26.82 -11.48
C PHE A 53 -14.32 26.96 -10.97
N LEU A 54 -14.12 26.96 -9.66
CA LEU A 54 -12.79 27.02 -9.06
C LEU A 54 -11.98 25.76 -9.36
N TRP A 55 -12.61 24.59 -9.41
CA TRP A 55 -11.96 23.35 -9.79
C TRP A 55 -11.50 23.39 -11.24
N LEU A 56 -12.37 23.79 -12.16
CA LEU A 56 -12.02 23.98 -13.57
C LEU A 56 -10.88 24.98 -13.74
N ALA A 57 -10.95 26.13 -13.06
CA ALA A 57 -9.91 27.15 -13.12
C ALA A 57 -8.55 26.68 -12.57
N SER A 58 -8.56 25.76 -11.60
CA SER A 58 -7.33 25.28 -10.95
C SER A 58 -6.74 24.04 -11.63
N MET A 59 -7.57 23.04 -11.93
CA MET A 59 -7.18 21.72 -12.41
C MET A 59 -7.32 21.56 -13.93
N GLY A 60 -7.94 22.53 -14.62
CA GLY A 60 -8.17 22.49 -16.07
C GLY A 60 -9.22 21.47 -16.51
N THR A 61 -10.09 21.00 -15.62
CA THR A 61 -11.10 19.98 -15.90
C THR A 61 -12.35 20.17 -15.05
N ILE A 62 -13.51 19.73 -15.55
CA ILE A 62 -14.76 19.68 -14.77
C ILE A 62 -14.93 18.37 -14.00
N GLN A 63 -14.13 17.34 -14.33
CA GLN A 63 -14.16 16.06 -13.64
C GLN A 63 -13.51 16.22 -12.27
N ARG A 64 -14.26 15.88 -11.21
CA ARG A 64 -13.86 16.03 -9.80
C ARG A 64 -13.75 14.66 -9.14
N PRO A 65 -12.91 14.49 -8.11
CA PRO A 65 -12.96 13.31 -7.25
C PRO A 65 -14.31 13.22 -6.53
N ALA A 66 -14.68 12.01 -6.12
CA ALA A 66 -15.81 11.83 -5.20
C ALA A 66 -15.36 12.27 -3.81
N GLU A 67 -16.28 12.78 -2.99
CA GLU A 67 -15.95 13.08 -1.60
C GLU A 67 -16.11 11.84 -0.69
N PRO A 68 -15.24 11.66 0.31
CA PRO A 68 -13.99 12.40 0.53
C PRO A 68 -12.83 11.89 -0.34
N PHE A 69 -11.75 12.67 -0.45
CA PHE A 69 -10.56 12.30 -1.22
C PHE A 69 -9.27 12.80 -0.56
N ALA A 70 -8.11 12.26 -0.96
CA ALA A 70 -6.82 12.71 -0.46
C ALA A 70 -6.34 13.96 -1.21
N LEU A 71 -5.86 14.96 -0.49
CA LEU A 71 -5.39 16.24 -1.03
C LEU A 71 -4.08 16.65 -0.37
N ILE A 72 -3.15 17.18 -1.17
CA ILE A 72 -1.93 17.81 -0.66
C ILE A 72 -1.64 19.11 -1.41
N LYS A 73 -1.19 20.12 -0.67
CA LYS A 73 -0.71 21.39 -1.22
C LYS A 73 0.80 21.46 -1.06
N LEU A 74 1.50 21.59 -2.18
CA LEU A 74 2.95 21.69 -2.24
C LEU A 74 3.39 23.14 -2.29
N ARG A 75 4.39 23.50 -1.48
CA ARG A 75 4.93 24.85 -1.32
C ARG A 75 6.37 24.98 -1.82
N GLY A 76 6.85 24.05 -2.64
CA GLY A 76 8.22 24.06 -3.17
C GLY A 76 9.27 23.52 -2.20
N GLN A 77 8.85 22.74 -1.20
CA GLN A 77 9.71 22.07 -0.23
C GLN A 77 9.43 20.57 -0.22
N GLN A 78 10.22 19.80 0.52
CA GLN A 78 9.95 18.39 0.74
C GLN A 78 8.56 18.23 1.37
N ALA A 79 7.75 17.37 0.78
CA ALA A 79 6.42 17.03 1.25
C ALA A 79 6.38 15.61 1.82
N ASP A 80 5.36 15.33 2.62
CA ASP A 80 5.07 13.99 3.08
C ASP A 80 4.63 13.10 1.90
N ARG A 81 4.86 11.80 2.04
CA ARG A 81 4.37 10.81 1.08
C ARG A 81 3.04 10.23 1.56
N LEU A 82 2.18 9.86 0.63
CA LEU A 82 1.01 9.04 0.93
C LEU A 82 1.47 7.60 0.85
N ILE A 83 1.52 6.92 2.00
CA ILE A 83 2.08 5.57 2.09
C ILE A 83 1.01 4.57 2.51
N SER A 84 1.10 3.36 1.96
CA SER A 84 0.30 2.24 2.38
C SER A 84 0.77 1.70 3.74
N HIS A 85 -0.10 0.96 4.41
CA HIS A 85 0.32 0.06 5.47
C HIS A 85 1.26 -1.02 4.90
N LYS A 86 2.01 -1.67 5.80
CA LYS A 86 2.92 -2.76 5.49
C LYS A 86 2.17 -3.93 4.85
N ILE A 87 2.56 -4.24 3.61
CA ILE A 87 2.18 -5.44 2.86
C ILE A 87 3.25 -6.48 3.17
N HIS A 88 2.85 -7.63 3.72
CA HIS A 88 3.81 -8.65 4.15
C HIS A 88 4.54 -9.30 2.98
N CYS A 89 3.81 -9.58 1.90
CA CYS A 89 4.31 -10.10 0.64
C CYS A 89 3.15 -10.21 -0.38
N GLN A 90 3.48 -10.52 -1.63
CA GLN A 90 2.56 -10.65 -2.77
C GLN A 90 3.00 -11.83 -3.66
N GLU A 91 2.08 -12.72 -4.01
CA GLU A 91 2.36 -13.96 -4.76
C GLU A 91 2.34 -13.79 -6.29
N ASN A 92 1.48 -12.92 -6.81
CA ASN A 92 1.33 -12.62 -8.23
C ASN A 92 1.88 -11.24 -8.59
N THR A 93 1.82 -10.83 -9.85
CA THR A 93 1.91 -9.39 -10.20
C THR A 93 0.57 -8.76 -9.89
N ALA A 94 0.56 -7.70 -9.09
CA ALA A 94 -0.63 -6.94 -8.77
C ALA A 94 -0.77 -5.71 -9.66
N ILE A 95 -1.98 -5.16 -9.75
CA ILE A 95 -2.22 -3.87 -10.38
C ILE A 95 -2.60 -2.85 -9.30
N LEU A 96 -1.77 -1.81 -9.19
CA LEU A 96 -2.12 -0.60 -8.45
C LEU A 96 -2.77 0.40 -9.42
N SER A 97 -3.96 0.88 -9.07
CA SER A 97 -4.66 1.92 -9.82
C SER A 97 -5.19 3.01 -8.91
N PHE A 98 -5.24 4.24 -9.42
CA PHE A 98 -5.90 5.37 -8.76
C PHE A 98 -6.13 6.50 -9.75
N PHE A 99 -7.05 7.41 -9.43
CA PHE A 99 -7.22 8.66 -10.14
C PHE A 99 -6.44 9.76 -9.43
N TYR A 100 -5.86 10.66 -10.22
CA TYR A 100 -5.23 11.86 -9.69
C TYR A 100 -5.51 13.11 -10.52
N TRP A 101 -5.43 14.24 -9.83
CA TRP A 101 -5.53 15.58 -10.38
C TRP A 101 -4.34 16.39 -9.90
N ILE A 102 -3.75 17.17 -10.79
CA ILE A 102 -2.56 17.95 -10.53
C ILE A 102 -2.76 19.36 -11.08
N ALA A 103 -2.35 20.36 -10.30
CA ALA A 103 -2.28 21.76 -10.69
C ALA A 103 -0.91 22.35 -10.36
N GLY A 104 -0.47 23.33 -11.14
CA GLY A 104 0.84 23.98 -10.98
C GLY A 104 2.00 23.09 -11.43
N GLY A 105 3.14 23.16 -10.72
CA GLY A 105 4.33 22.37 -10.99
C GLY A 105 4.35 21.01 -10.28
N ALA A 106 3.26 20.64 -9.60
CA ALA A 106 3.18 19.38 -8.86
C ALA A 106 3.29 18.17 -9.80
N ASN A 107 3.88 17.09 -9.30
CA ASN A 107 4.00 15.80 -9.98
C ASN A 107 4.17 14.70 -8.94
N LEU A 108 4.01 13.44 -9.36
CA LEU A 108 4.07 12.28 -8.49
C LEU A 108 4.98 11.21 -9.07
N GLU A 109 5.72 10.52 -8.22
CA GLU A 109 6.26 9.19 -8.49
C GLU A 109 5.59 8.17 -7.57
N VAL A 110 5.57 6.91 -7.98
CA VAL A 110 5.19 5.79 -7.12
C VAL A 110 6.42 4.92 -6.91
N CYS A 111 6.74 4.62 -5.66
CA CYS A 111 7.86 3.77 -5.27
C CYS A 111 7.41 2.70 -4.30
N LEU A 112 8.12 1.57 -4.28
CA LEU A 112 8.03 0.60 -3.22
C LEU A 112 9.06 0.94 -2.14
N ILE A 113 8.70 0.76 -0.88
CA ILE A 113 9.55 1.02 0.28
C ILE A 113 9.79 -0.30 1.00
N SER A 114 11.06 -0.69 1.12
CA SER A 114 11.46 -1.90 1.84
C SER A 114 11.27 -1.76 3.35
N SER A 115 11.36 -2.87 4.08
CA SER A 115 11.32 -2.89 5.55
C SER A 115 12.38 -2.02 6.23
N VAL A 116 13.49 -1.73 5.54
CA VAL A 116 14.57 -0.84 6.01
C VAL A 116 14.43 0.61 5.52
N GLY A 117 13.28 0.98 4.92
CA GLY A 117 12.98 2.34 4.48
C GLY A 117 13.59 2.73 3.12
N LYS A 118 14.29 1.82 2.43
CA LYS A 118 14.88 2.08 1.10
C LYS A 118 13.82 2.04 0.00
N LYS A 119 13.83 3.03 -0.89
CA LYS A 119 13.03 3.07 -2.14
C LYS A 119 13.54 2.06 -3.17
N PHE A 120 12.64 1.37 -3.85
CA PHE A 120 12.93 0.48 -4.97
C PHE A 120 11.73 0.41 -5.93
N ASN A 121 11.93 -0.06 -7.18
CA ASN A 121 10.89 -0.12 -8.24
C ASN A 121 10.08 1.18 -8.37
N CYS A 122 10.77 2.32 -8.47
CA CYS A 122 10.12 3.62 -8.66
C CYS A 122 9.70 3.85 -10.12
N THR A 123 8.55 4.47 -10.32
CA THR A 123 8.15 4.99 -11.63
C THR A 123 8.94 6.26 -11.97
N ALA A 124 8.96 6.64 -13.25
CA ALA A 124 9.17 8.04 -13.59
C ALA A 124 8.01 8.89 -13.05
N MET A 125 8.20 10.21 -13.03
CA MET A 125 7.12 11.14 -12.69
C MET A 125 5.92 10.96 -13.64
N LEU A 126 4.71 10.83 -13.09
CA LEU A 126 3.52 10.40 -13.82
C LEU A 126 3.04 11.41 -14.90
N GLY A 127 3.42 12.68 -14.79
CA GLY A 127 3.23 13.72 -15.80
C GLY A 127 1.94 14.56 -15.64
N THR A 128 1.90 15.72 -16.31
CA THR A 128 0.96 16.82 -15.99
C THR A 128 0.04 17.26 -17.14
N ARG A 129 -0.21 16.40 -18.15
CA ARG A 129 -0.89 16.81 -19.39
C ARG A 129 -2.37 17.19 -19.23
N SER A 130 -3.23 16.20 -18.99
CA SER A 130 -4.70 16.33 -19.00
C SER A 130 -5.28 15.65 -17.78
N MET A 131 -6.18 16.32 -17.06
CA MET A 131 -6.74 15.83 -15.79
C MET A 131 -8.23 15.45 -15.90
N PRO A 132 -8.70 14.48 -15.09
CA PRO A 132 -7.91 13.54 -14.28
C PRO A 132 -7.11 12.57 -15.14
N ARG A 133 -6.19 11.86 -14.49
CA ARG A 133 -5.58 10.64 -15.05
C ARG A 133 -5.83 9.46 -14.14
N LYS A 134 -6.14 8.30 -14.74
CA LYS A 134 -6.04 7.00 -14.07
C LYS A 134 -4.64 6.46 -14.28
N VAL A 135 -3.97 6.07 -13.20
CA VAL A 135 -2.73 5.30 -13.29
C VAL A 135 -3.05 3.79 -13.26
N LEU A 136 -2.25 3.00 -13.97
CA LEU A 136 -2.27 1.55 -13.94
C LEU A 136 -0.82 1.08 -13.85
N LEU A 137 -0.39 0.68 -12.66
CA LEU A 137 0.99 0.30 -12.38
C LEU A 137 1.08 -1.16 -11.98
N PRO A 138 1.83 -1.99 -12.74
CA PRO A 138 2.12 -3.34 -12.30
C PRO A 138 3.10 -3.30 -11.11
N VAL A 139 2.71 -3.92 -10.01
CA VAL A 139 3.57 -4.16 -8.85
C VAL A 139 4.08 -5.60 -8.96
N PRO A 140 5.40 -5.82 -9.05
CA PRO A 140 5.95 -7.17 -9.23
C PRO A 140 5.68 -8.05 -8.01
N GLN A 141 5.80 -9.37 -8.19
CA GLN A 141 5.81 -10.33 -7.09
C GLN A 141 6.94 -9.99 -6.09
N ILE A 142 6.62 -9.95 -4.79
CA ILE A 142 7.58 -9.60 -3.73
C ILE A 142 7.35 -10.52 -2.54
N GLN A 143 8.41 -11.22 -2.12
CA GLN A 143 8.38 -12.21 -1.02
C GLN A 143 8.64 -11.60 0.36
N GLU A 144 9.07 -10.35 0.41
CA GLU A 144 9.41 -9.64 1.64
C GLU A 144 8.42 -8.52 1.94
N ALA A 145 8.45 -8.00 3.18
CA ALA A 145 7.56 -6.91 3.56
C ALA A 145 7.93 -5.60 2.87
N PHE A 146 6.93 -4.92 2.32
CA PHE A 146 7.08 -3.64 1.64
C PHE A 146 5.87 -2.72 1.88
N GLN A 147 6.01 -1.46 1.51
CA GLN A 147 4.93 -0.48 1.43
C GLN A 147 4.92 0.16 0.05
N ILE A 148 3.77 0.65 -0.38
CA ILE A 148 3.62 1.45 -1.60
C ILE A 148 3.59 2.91 -1.17
N ALA A 149 4.43 3.74 -1.76
CA ALA A 149 4.49 5.17 -1.48
C ALA A 149 4.20 5.98 -2.75
N ILE A 150 3.26 6.91 -2.65
CA ILE A 150 2.98 7.93 -3.65
C ILE A 150 3.66 9.22 -3.16
N ILE A 151 4.64 9.69 -3.93
CA ILE A 151 5.62 10.68 -3.47
C ILE A 151 5.53 11.93 -4.36
N PRO A 152 5.18 13.09 -3.80
CA PRO A 152 5.20 14.37 -4.51
C PRO A 152 6.62 14.83 -4.86
N ASN A 153 6.74 15.55 -5.96
CA ASN A 153 7.96 16.30 -6.27
C ASN A 153 8.11 17.57 -5.40
N ILE A 154 9.29 18.18 -5.44
CA ILE A 154 9.57 19.46 -4.77
C ILE A 154 9.20 20.60 -5.72
N ALA A 155 7.92 20.97 -5.73
CA ALA A 155 7.39 22.06 -6.55
C ALA A 155 6.23 22.77 -5.84
N THR A 156 5.75 23.87 -6.40
CA THR A 156 4.51 24.51 -5.96
C THR A 156 3.34 23.96 -6.75
N GLY A 157 2.27 23.54 -6.07
CA GLY A 157 1.09 23.01 -6.73
C GLY A 157 0.12 22.31 -5.78
N ILE A 158 -0.85 21.62 -6.37
CA ILE A 158 -1.86 20.85 -5.63
C ILE A 158 -1.96 19.48 -6.29
N VAL A 159 -2.11 18.45 -5.47
CA VAL A 159 -2.41 17.09 -5.91
C VAL A 159 -3.64 16.59 -5.17
N ALA A 160 -4.60 16.04 -5.91
CA ALA A 160 -5.70 15.25 -5.36
C ALA A 160 -5.59 13.80 -5.84
N ILE A 161 -5.91 12.83 -4.98
CA ILE A 161 -5.93 11.39 -5.28
C ILE A 161 -7.22 10.79 -4.77
N ASP A 162 -7.82 9.91 -5.57
CA ASP A 162 -9.03 9.17 -5.20
C ASP A 162 -9.07 7.78 -5.87
N ASN A 163 -9.94 6.91 -5.36
CA ASN A 163 -10.21 5.55 -5.86
C ASN A 163 -8.95 4.70 -6.02
N ILE A 164 -8.19 4.55 -4.93
CA ILE A 164 -7.05 3.64 -4.90
C ILE A 164 -7.56 2.20 -4.93
N GLU A 165 -7.05 1.41 -5.87
CA GLU A 165 -7.32 -0.01 -6.03
C GLU A 165 -5.99 -0.76 -6.07
N TYR A 166 -5.88 -1.82 -5.28
CA TYR A 166 -4.70 -2.67 -5.22
C TYR A 166 -5.12 -4.14 -5.23
N ASP A 167 -5.04 -4.74 -6.42
CA ASP A 167 -5.44 -6.12 -6.65
C ASP A 167 -4.25 -7.07 -6.50
N ALA A 168 -4.01 -7.52 -5.26
CA ALA A 168 -2.88 -8.35 -4.90
C ALA A 168 -3.32 -9.61 -4.15
N THR A 169 -2.71 -10.74 -4.47
CA THR A 169 -2.86 -11.98 -3.71
C THR A 169 -1.75 -12.05 -2.65
N PRO A 170 -2.08 -12.05 -1.34
CA PRO A 170 -1.09 -12.26 -0.29
C PRO A 170 -0.46 -13.65 -0.41
N CYS A 171 0.80 -13.81 -0.01
CA CYS A 171 1.39 -15.15 -0.03
C CYS A 171 0.69 -16.07 0.96
N ARG A 172 0.64 -17.35 0.58
CA ARG A 172 0.21 -18.42 1.47
C ARG A 172 1.10 -18.46 2.70
N LYS A 173 0.50 -18.31 3.89
CA LYS A 173 1.19 -18.66 5.13
C LYS A 173 1.44 -20.16 5.07
N VAL A 174 2.70 -20.59 4.97
CA VAL A 174 3.03 -21.99 5.21
C VAL A 174 2.77 -22.23 6.70
N SER A 175 1.61 -22.80 7.01
CA SER A 175 1.35 -23.32 8.35
C SER A 175 2.40 -24.39 8.61
N ALA A 176 3.26 -24.17 9.60
CA ALA A 176 4.21 -25.16 10.10
C ALA A 176 3.49 -26.27 10.88
N ALA A 177 2.43 -26.84 10.30
CA ALA A 177 1.64 -27.94 10.84
C ALA A 177 1.50 -29.03 9.78
N ALA A 178 2.63 -29.59 9.38
CA ALA A 178 2.73 -30.94 8.85
C ALA A 178 4.13 -31.47 9.15
N SER A 179 4.48 -31.54 10.43
CA SER A 179 5.47 -32.53 10.87
C SER A 179 4.85 -33.90 10.62
N ILE A 180 5.27 -34.53 9.51
CA ILE A 180 4.95 -35.90 9.16
C ILE A 180 5.34 -36.79 10.36
N PRO A 181 4.43 -37.59 10.95
CA PRO A 181 4.85 -38.59 11.90
C PRO A 181 5.63 -39.67 11.14
N ILE A 182 6.85 -39.93 11.58
CA ILE A 182 7.63 -41.10 11.16
C ILE A 182 6.81 -42.33 11.53
N VAL A 183 6.40 -43.10 10.54
CA VAL A 183 5.80 -44.43 10.75
C VAL A 183 6.94 -45.38 11.08
N GLU A 184 7.19 -45.58 12.37
CA GLU A 184 8.04 -46.67 12.85
C GLU A 184 7.15 -47.89 13.09
N ASN A 185 6.98 -48.70 12.04
CA ASN A 185 6.45 -50.04 12.16
C ASN A 185 7.63 -50.98 12.46
N GLU A 186 7.70 -51.50 13.69
CA GLU A 186 7.95 -52.93 13.95
C GLU A 186 7.84 -53.23 15.45
N LYS A 187 6.82 -54.02 15.81
CA LYS A 187 6.77 -54.81 17.04
C LYS A 187 6.39 -56.24 16.66
N ILE A 188 6.94 -57.17 17.46
CA ILE A 188 6.66 -58.61 17.64
C ILE A 188 7.98 -59.37 17.39
N SER A 189 8.50 -60.21 18.27
CA SER A 189 8.15 -60.63 19.63
C SER A 189 9.33 -61.44 20.17
N SER A 190 9.47 -61.46 21.48
CA SER A 190 10.38 -62.27 22.28
C SER A 190 10.39 -63.76 21.92
N PHE A 191 11.58 -64.34 21.76
CA PHE A 191 11.89 -65.72 22.13
C PHE A 191 13.32 -65.77 22.70
N GLN A 192 13.41 -65.97 24.00
CA GLN A 192 14.65 -66.31 24.70
C GLN A 192 14.75 -67.84 24.70
N VAL A 193 15.92 -68.40 24.36
CA VAL A 193 16.46 -69.67 24.90
C VAL A 193 17.79 -70.05 24.22
N ARG A 194 18.81 -70.21 25.09
CA ARG A 194 20.03 -71.05 25.04
C ARG A 194 21.28 -70.61 24.25
N GLN A 195 22.30 -70.29 25.05
CA GLN A 195 23.73 -70.51 24.79
C GLN A 195 24.01 -71.89 24.16
N ILE A 196 24.90 -71.93 23.16
CA ILE A 196 25.96 -72.95 23.03
C ILE A 196 27.19 -72.27 22.42
N GLU A 197 28.36 -72.55 23.01
CA GLU A 197 29.71 -72.16 22.64
C GLU A 197 30.13 -72.68 21.24
N ASN A 198 31.02 -71.98 20.52
CA ASN A 198 32.30 -72.56 20.11
C ASN A 198 33.15 -71.63 19.22
N TRP A 199 34.45 -71.77 19.44
CA TRP A 199 35.57 -71.10 18.80
C TRP A 199 35.74 -71.49 17.33
N SER A 200 36.32 -70.58 16.53
CA SER A 200 37.47 -70.80 15.63
C SER A 200 37.97 -69.46 15.10
#